data_AF-A0A1T5JWM8-F1
#
_entry.id   AF-A0A1T5JWM8-F1
#
_cell.length_a   1.000
_cell.length_b   1.000
_cell.length_c   1.000
_cell.angle_alpha   90.00
_cell.angle_beta   90.00
_cell.angle_gamma   90.00
#
_symmetry.space_group_name_H-M   'P 1'
#
loop_
_entity.id
_entity.type
_entity.pdbx_description
1 polymer ?
#
loop_
_entity_poly.entity_id
_entity_poly.type
_entity_poly.pdbx_seq_one_letter_code
_entity_poly.pdbx_strand_id
1 'polypeptide(L)'
;MRDFQFWLYVIIGVIYLLTRLKKKPEQQNDFPSGRPEKPVQKFEPPTVKPSTAALPKPLTFEELLKEITESKFQEPAKPQQEYVDYDDQLEEEARDLEDVDYDYRKRDKIYDVYDKGKLEAFNKLSLEETMRIEDTDVKYERFKMFEKQQSRDLIQEYLADFKDPEGIKKAIVMSEILQRKF
;
A
#
# COMPACT_ATOMS: atom_id res chain seq x y z
N MET A 1 -21.63 -56.44 9.09
CA MET A 1 -22.47 -55.64 10.04
C MET A 1 -22.05 -55.81 11.51
N ARG A 2 -21.74 -57.03 11.98
CA ARG A 2 -21.29 -57.29 13.37
C ARG A 2 -19.95 -56.63 13.73
N ASP A 3 -19.02 -56.54 12.78
CA ASP A 3 -17.70 -55.92 13.01
C ASP A 3 -17.78 -54.41 13.21
N PHE A 4 -18.73 -53.75 12.52
CA PHE A 4 -18.98 -52.32 12.67
C PHE A 4 -19.61 -51.99 14.03
N GLN A 5 -20.55 -52.82 14.49
CA GLN A 5 -21.13 -52.70 15.84
C GLN A 5 -20.06 -52.90 16.91
N PHE A 6 -19.20 -53.92 16.75
CA PHE A 6 -18.07 -54.14 17.66
C PHE A 6 -17.13 -52.93 17.72
N TRP A 7 -16.69 -52.41 16.57
CA TRP A 7 -15.83 -51.22 16.51
C TRP A 7 -16.51 -49.98 17.09
N LEU A 8 -17.81 -49.79 16.85
CA LEU A 8 -18.58 -48.69 17.43
C LEU A 8 -18.58 -48.76 18.97
N TYR A 9 -18.81 -49.94 19.55
CA TYR A 9 -18.76 -50.14 21.00
C TYR A 9 -17.36 -49.94 21.58
N VAL A 10 -16.30 -50.33 20.87
CA VAL A 10 -14.91 -50.07 21.27
C VAL A 10 -14.63 -48.57 21.30
N ILE A 11 -15.03 -47.82 20.26
CA ILE A 11 -14.86 -46.36 20.19
C ILE A 11 -15.62 -45.67 21.33
N ILE A 12 -16.88 -46.06 21.57
CA ILE A 12 -17.68 -45.52 22.68
C ILE A 12 -17.03 -45.84 24.03
N GLY A 13 -16.50 -47.05 24.21
CA GLY A 13 -15.79 -47.46 25.43
C GLY A 13 -14.53 -46.62 25.69
N VAL A 14 -13.74 -46.33 24.65
CA VAL A 14 -12.55 -45.48 24.74
C VAL A 14 -12.92 -44.02 25.05
N ILE A 15 -13.92 -43.47 24.36
CA ILE A 15 -14.42 -42.10 24.63
C ILE A 15 -14.98 -42.02 26.06
N TYR A 16 -15.71 -43.02 26.52
CA TYR A 16 -16.25 -43.09 27.88
C TYR A 16 -15.12 -43.14 28.92
N LEU A 17 -14.07 -43.91 28.67
CA LEU A 17 -12.91 -43.97 29.55
C LEU A 17 -12.19 -42.61 29.62
N LEU A 18 -11.92 -41.98 28.47
CA LEU A 18 -11.26 -40.67 28.39
C LEU A 18 -12.08 -39.55 29.03
N THR A 19 -13.40 -39.54 28.82
CA THR A 19 -14.29 -38.56 29.47
C THR A 19 -14.41 -38.79 30.97
N ARG A 20 -14.32 -40.03 31.45
CA ARG A 20 -14.33 -40.36 32.88
C ARG A 20 -13.03 -39.95 33.58
N LEU A 21 -11.88 -40.12 32.94
CA LEU A 21 -10.58 -39.70 33.50
C LEU A 21 -10.35 -38.18 33.43
N LYS A 22 -11.05 -37.45 32.54
CA LYS A 22 -10.91 -35.99 32.39
C LYS A 22 -11.90 -35.14 33.21
N LYS A 23 -12.80 -35.75 34.00
CA LYS A 23 -13.74 -34.99 34.84
C LYS A 23 -13.07 -34.49 36.13
N LYS A 24 -12.50 -33.28 36.07
CA LYS A 24 -12.51 -32.35 37.22
C LYS A 24 -13.91 -31.72 37.34
N PRO A 25 -14.37 -31.35 38.55
CA PRO A 25 -15.70 -30.77 38.71
C PRO A 25 -15.71 -29.32 38.18
N GLU A 26 -16.82 -29.00 37.51
CA GLU A 26 -17.33 -27.66 37.16
C GLU A 26 -16.45 -26.77 36.26
N GLN A 27 -16.91 -26.54 35.02
CA GLN A 27 -17.63 -25.29 34.76
C GLN A 27 -18.46 -25.39 33.48
N GLN A 28 -19.71 -25.00 33.66
CA GLN A 28 -20.69 -24.50 32.70
C GLN A 28 -20.11 -24.03 31.36
N ASN A 29 -20.72 -24.51 30.27
CA ASN A 29 -20.52 -24.01 28.93
C ASN A 29 -21.07 -22.58 28.81
N ASP A 30 -20.22 -21.59 29.02
CA ASP A 30 -20.39 -20.27 28.40
C ASP A 30 -19.49 -20.21 27.17
N PHE A 31 -20.12 -20.21 26.00
CA PHE A 31 -19.46 -20.05 24.72
C PHE A 31 -18.72 -18.70 24.64
N PRO A 32 -17.40 -18.64 24.40
CA PRO A 32 -16.81 -17.42 23.87
C PRO A 32 -16.94 -17.47 22.35
N SER A 33 -17.82 -16.62 21.83
CA SER A 33 -17.85 -16.24 20.42
C SER A 33 -16.53 -15.52 20.09
N GLY A 34 -15.59 -16.25 19.51
CA GLY A 34 -14.32 -15.70 19.03
C GLY A 34 -14.50 -14.88 17.76
N ARG A 35 -14.96 -13.63 17.89
CA ARG A 35 -14.65 -12.59 16.91
C ARG A 35 -13.26 -12.04 17.23
N PRO A 36 -12.29 -12.05 16.30
CA PRO A 36 -11.09 -11.25 16.51
C PRO A 36 -11.47 -9.77 16.35
N GLU A 37 -11.48 -9.04 17.46
CA GLU A 37 -11.47 -7.58 17.46
C GLU A 37 -10.15 -7.11 16.83
N LYS A 38 -10.19 -6.78 15.54
CA LYS A 38 -9.17 -5.90 14.95
C LYS A 38 -9.40 -4.51 15.53
N PRO A 39 -8.39 -3.84 16.10
CA PRO A 39 -8.50 -2.40 16.33
C PRO A 39 -8.56 -1.74 14.95
N VAL A 40 -9.69 -1.10 14.65
CA VAL A 40 -9.82 -0.21 13.50
C VAL A 40 -8.89 0.96 13.77
N GLN A 41 -7.74 1.01 13.11
CA GLN A 41 -6.93 2.21 13.05
C GLN A 41 -7.77 3.27 12.32
N LYS A 42 -8.41 4.16 13.08
CA LYS A 42 -8.90 5.43 12.55
C LYS A 42 -7.69 6.21 12.09
N PHE A 43 -7.57 6.38 10.78
CA PHE A 43 -6.64 7.32 10.20
C PHE A 43 -7.11 8.73 10.57
N GLU A 44 -6.47 9.35 11.55
CA GLU A 44 -6.61 10.77 11.80
C GLU A 44 -5.76 11.51 10.75
N PRO A 45 -6.33 12.41 9.94
CA PRO A 45 -5.53 13.27 9.07
C PRO A 45 -4.63 14.16 9.94
N PRO A 46 -3.40 14.46 9.51
CA PRO A 46 -2.51 15.31 10.29
C PRO A 46 -3.13 16.70 10.46
N THR A 47 -3.50 17.03 11.69
CA THR A 47 -3.82 18.39 12.11
C THR A 47 -2.56 19.23 11.94
N VAL A 48 -2.48 19.95 10.83
CA VAL A 48 -1.50 21.01 10.63
C VAL A 48 -1.75 22.03 11.74
N LYS A 49 -0.80 22.13 12.68
CA LYS A 49 -0.77 23.20 13.66
C LYS A 49 -0.63 24.52 12.89
N PRO A 50 -1.59 25.46 12.93
CA PRO A 50 -1.32 26.77 12.41
C PRO A 50 -0.31 27.43 13.35
N SER A 51 0.85 27.73 12.75
CA SER A 51 1.86 28.61 13.27
C SER A 51 1.23 29.87 13.88
N THR A 52 1.80 30.32 14.98
CA THR A 52 1.53 31.61 15.62
C THR A 52 1.67 32.75 14.61
N ALA A 53 0.57 33.12 13.99
CA ALA A 53 0.35 34.40 13.33
C ALA A 53 -1.13 34.73 13.51
N ALA A 54 -1.40 35.93 14.02
CA ALA A 54 -2.73 36.40 14.44
C ALA A 54 -3.85 35.89 13.52
N LEU A 55 -4.83 35.17 14.10
CA LEU A 55 -6.03 34.79 13.37
C LEU A 55 -6.69 36.07 12.82
N PRO A 56 -6.84 36.23 11.49
CA PRO A 56 -7.65 37.31 10.96
C PRO A 56 -9.09 37.06 11.43
N LYS A 57 -9.70 38.11 11.99
CA LYS A 57 -11.12 38.11 12.37
C LYS A 57 -11.94 37.60 11.17
N PRO A 58 -12.93 36.72 11.37
CA PRO A 58 -13.79 36.28 10.26
C PRO A 58 -14.58 37.49 9.76
N LEU A 59 -14.23 37.99 8.58
CA LEU A 59 -14.91 39.10 7.92
C LEU A 59 -16.29 38.63 7.46
N THR A 60 -17.28 39.49 7.64
CA THR A 60 -18.65 39.21 7.17
C THR A 60 -18.77 39.50 5.67
N PHE A 61 -19.78 38.91 5.02
CA PHE A 61 -19.99 39.09 3.58
C PHE A 61 -20.19 40.57 3.18
N GLU A 62 -20.76 41.38 4.06
CA GLU A 62 -20.90 42.82 3.83
C GLU A 62 -19.56 43.56 3.88
N GLU A 63 -18.65 43.17 4.79
CA GLU A 63 -17.28 43.69 4.83
C GLU A 63 -16.49 43.31 3.57
N LEU A 64 -16.62 42.08 3.10
CA LEU A 64 -16.01 41.61 1.85
C LEU A 64 -16.53 42.38 0.64
N LEU A 65 -17.84 42.63 0.57
CA LEU A 65 -18.42 43.43 -0.52
C LEU A 65 -17.95 44.88 -0.46
N LYS A 66 -17.82 45.46 0.74
CA LYS A 66 -17.32 46.82 0.93
C LYS A 66 -15.85 46.95 0.53
N GLU A 67 -15.01 45.97 0.87
CA GLU A 67 -13.60 45.95 0.50
C GLU A 67 -13.41 45.82 -1.02
N ILE A 68 -14.23 45.01 -1.69
CA ILE A 68 -14.19 44.84 -3.15
C ILE A 68 -14.70 46.09 -3.89
N THR A 69 -15.68 46.81 -3.35
CA THR A 69 -16.18 48.04 -3.99
C THR A 69 -15.24 49.23 -3.77
N GLU A 70 -14.62 49.36 -2.60
CA GLU A 70 -13.68 50.44 -2.30
C GLU A 70 -12.34 50.27 -3.05
N SER A 71 -11.87 49.03 -3.25
CA SER A 71 -10.61 48.74 -3.96
C SER A 71 -10.68 48.97 -5.48
N LYS A 72 -11.88 49.02 -6.08
CA LYS A 72 -12.05 49.26 -7.53
C LYS A 72 -11.94 50.72 -7.96
N PHE A 73 -11.88 51.68 -7.03
CA PHE A 73 -11.85 53.12 -7.36
C PHE A 73 -10.45 53.74 -7.35
N GLN A 74 -9.39 52.99 -7.04
CA GLN A 74 -8.03 53.50 -7.14
C GLN A 74 -7.41 53.11 -8.49
N GLU A 75 -7.56 53.98 -9.48
CA GLU A 75 -6.70 53.91 -10.66
C GLU A 75 -5.24 54.18 -10.23
N PRO A 76 -4.29 53.29 -10.54
CA PRO A 76 -2.89 53.55 -10.25
C PRO A 76 -2.44 54.72 -11.13
N ALA A 77 -2.06 55.83 -10.50
CA ALA A 77 -1.41 56.93 -11.19
C ALA A 77 -0.18 56.39 -11.93
N LYS A 78 -0.15 56.56 -13.26
CA LYS A 78 0.97 56.11 -14.08
C LYS A 78 2.23 56.86 -13.62
N PRO A 79 3.31 56.17 -13.25
CA PRO A 79 4.56 56.84 -12.92
C PRO A 79 5.06 57.57 -14.16
N GLN A 80 5.34 58.88 -14.02
CA GLN A 80 6.05 59.62 -15.06
C GLN A 80 7.48 59.07 -15.10
N GLN A 81 7.78 58.30 -16.13
CA GLN A 81 9.13 57.78 -16.36
C GLN A 81 9.98 58.92 -16.91
N GLU A 82 10.99 59.34 -16.14
CA GLU A 82 12.04 60.22 -16.62
C GLU A 82 12.94 59.41 -17.56
N TYR A 83 12.95 59.78 -18.84
CA TYR A 83 13.80 59.13 -19.84
C TYR A 83 15.22 59.62 -19.65
N VAL A 84 16.08 58.75 -19.11
CA VAL A 84 17.52 58.95 -19.08
C VAL A 84 18.08 58.46 -20.41
N ASP A 85 18.71 59.36 -21.16
CA ASP A 85 19.41 59.02 -22.39
C ASP A 85 20.81 58.51 -22.04
N TYR A 86 21.11 57.27 -22.42
CA TYR A 86 22.34 56.58 -22.08
C TYR A 86 23.33 56.49 -23.26
N ASP A 87 22.98 57.05 -24.43
CA ASP A 87 23.80 56.93 -25.64
C ASP A 87 25.16 57.64 -25.50
N ASP A 88 25.25 58.68 -24.67
CA ASP A 88 26.47 59.48 -24.52
C ASP A 88 27.55 58.84 -23.62
N GLN A 89 27.27 57.69 -22.98
CA GLN A 89 28.17 57.04 -22.00
C GLN A 89 28.59 55.62 -22.35
N LEU A 90 28.26 55.13 -23.54
CA LEU A 90 28.71 53.83 -24.02
C LEU A 90 30.06 53.96 -24.73
N GLU A 91 31.13 53.50 -24.08
CA GLU A 91 32.40 53.25 -24.75
C GLU A 91 32.20 52.15 -25.81
N GLU A 92 32.72 52.38 -27.03
CA GLU A 92 32.61 51.47 -28.17
C GLU A 92 33.52 50.24 -27.95
N GLU A 93 33.11 49.36 -27.03
CA GLU A 93 33.84 48.14 -26.71
C GLU A 93 33.50 47.07 -27.76
N ALA A 94 34.26 47.04 -28.85
CA ALA A 94 34.19 46.01 -29.88
C ALA A 94 34.65 44.66 -29.31
N ARG A 95 33.73 43.96 -28.63
CA ARG A 95 33.92 42.56 -28.24
C ARG A 95 33.56 41.67 -29.43
N ASP A 96 34.47 40.75 -29.77
CA ASP A 96 34.14 39.69 -30.70
C ASP A 96 32.95 38.89 -30.16
N LEU A 97 31.91 38.75 -30.98
CA LEU A 97 30.72 37.98 -30.64
C LEU A 97 31.14 36.53 -30.44
N GLU A 98 31.06 36.03 -29.20
CA GLU A 98 31.27 34.63 -28.90
C GLU A 98 30.24 33.79 -29.67
N ASP A 99 30.69 32.79 -30.42
CA ASP A 99 29.81 31.83 -31.12
C ASP A 99 29.10 30.96 -30.06
N VAL A 100 27.99 31.47 -29.56
CA VAL A 100 27.15 30.75 -28.61
C VAL A 100 26.33 29.71 -29.39
N ASP A 101 26.71 28.43 -29.31
CA ASP A 101 25.93 27.32 -29.88
C ASP A 101 24.61 27.16 -29.12
N TYR A 102 23.55 27.82 -29.58
CA TYR A 102 22.18 27.77 -29.03
C TYR A 102 21.47 26.45 -29.37
N ASP A 103 22.08 25.31 -29.07
CA ASP A 103 21.38 24.04 -29.14
C ASP A 103 20.47 23.88 -27.91
N TYR A 104 19.26 24.43 -28.02
CA TYR A 104 18.22 24.35 -26.98
C TYR A 104 17.89 22.90 -26.59
N ARG A 105 18.13 21.92 -27.47
CA ARG A 105 17.88 20.50 -27.18
C ARG A 105 18.89 19.93 -26.19
N LYS A 106 20.12 20.44 -26.15
CA LYS A 106 21.17 20.00 -25.23
C LYS A 106 21.16 20.75 -23.89
N ARG A 107 20.60 21.96 -23.86
CA ARG A 107 20.58 22.82 -22.67
C ARG A 107 19.43 22.51 -21.72
N ASP A 108 18.29 22.10 -22.26
CA ASP A 108 17.07 21.91 -21.48
C ASP A 108 16.85 20.43 -21.14
N LYS A 109 16.79 20.15 -19.84
CA LYS A 109 16.55 18.81 -19.27
C LYS A 109 15.21 18.22 -19.70
N ILE A 110 14.28 19.05 -20.17
CA ILE A 110 12.98 18.60 -20.67
C ILE A 110 13.14 17.67 -21.89
N TYR A 111 14.10 17.95 -22.78
CA TYR A 111 14.34 17.12 -23.96
C TYR A 111 14.93 15.75 -23.60
N ASP A 112 15.84 15.69 -22.62
CA ASP A 112 16.35 14.42 -22.11
C ASP A 112 15.24 13.53 -21.54
N VAL A 113 14.28 14.13 -20.84
CA VAL A 113 13.13 13.39 -20.28
C VAL A 113 12.20 12.91 -21.39
N TYR A 114 11.93 13.75 -22.39
CA TYR A 114 11.13 13.39 -23.55
C TYR A 114 11.76 12.23 -24.34
N ASP A 115 13.05 12.32 -24.64
CA ASP A 115 13.76 11.30 -25.43
C ASP A 115 13.86 9.97 -24.65
N LYS A 116 14.10 10.02 -23.34
CA LYS A 116 14.04 8.84 -22.47
C LYS A 116 12.66 8.20 -22.48
N GLY A 117 11.60 9.00 -22.30
CA GLY A 117 10.22 8.51 -22.32
C GLY A 117 9.83 7.88 -23.66
N LYS A 118 10.30 8.45 -24.77
CA LYS A 118 10.11 7.91 -26.11
C LYS A 118 10.79 6.55 -26.28
N LEU A 119 12.04 6.42 -25.84
CA LEU A 119 12.78 5.14 -25.89
C LEU A 119 12.14 4.08 -25.01
N GLU A 120 11.74 4.46 -23.78
CA GLU A 120 11.05 3.55 -22.86
C GLU A 120 9.69 3.09 -23.40
N ALA A 121 8.91 3.98 -24.00
CA ALA A 121 7.62 3.62 -24.59
C ALA A 121 7.77 2.63 -25.76
N PHE A 122 8.82 2.80 -26.58
CA PHE A 122 9.10 1.90 -27.70
C PHE A 122 9.63 0.52 -27.24
N ASN A 123 10.35 0.49 -26.12
CA ASN A 123 10.91 -0.74 -25.55
C ASN A 123 9.94 -1.49 -24.61
N LYS A 124 8.75 -0.95 -24.35
CA LYS A 124 7.72 -1.67 -23.60
C LYS A 124 7.19 -2.81 -24.44
N LEU A 125 7.23 -4.03 -23.90
CA LEU A 125 6.57 -5.19 -24.49
C LEU A 125 5.10 -4.85 -24.73
N SER A 126 4.60 -5.21 -25.90
CA SER A 126 3.16 -5.05 -26.19
C SER A 126 2.34 -5.87 -25.19
N LEU A 127 1.10 -5.44 -24.91
CA LEU A 127 0.22 -6.16 -23.97
C LEU A 127 0.08 -7.64 -24.35
N GLU A 128 -0.02 -7.89 -25.66
CA GLU A 128 -0.06 -9.22 -26.28
C GLU A 128 1.21 -10.04 -26.02
N GLU A 129 2.38 -9.40 -25.99
CA GLU A 129 3.67 -10.07 -25.72
C GLU A 129 3.88 -10.35 -24.22
N THR A 130 3.31 -9.52 -23.33
CA THR A 130 3.29 -9.81 -21.88
C THR A 130 2.25 -10.85 -21.48
N MET A 131 1.25 -11.10 -22.33
CA MET A 131 0.24 -12.12 -22.08
C MET A 131 0.86 -13.49 -22.37
N ARG A 132 1.14 -14.26 -21.31
CA ARG A 132 1.57 -15.65 -21.42
C ARG A 132 0.40 -16.49 -21.94
N ILE A 133 0.39 -16.76 -23.23
CA ILE A 133 -0.66 -17.54 -23.89
C ILE A 133 -0.73 -18.95 -23.28
N GLU A 134 0.37 -19.44 -22.71
CA GLU A 134 0.48 -20.72 -22.01
C GLU A 134 -0.38 -20.81 -20.72
N ASP A 135 -0.64 -19.67 -20.07
CA ASP A 135 -1.42 -19.60 -18.83
C ASP A 135 -2.94 -19.51 -19.09
N THR A 136 -3.36 -19.37 -20.36
CA THR A 136 -4.76 -19.21 -20.74
C THR A 136 -5.32 -20.54 -21.24
N ASP A 137 -5.79 -21.40 -20.34
CA ASP A 137 -6.65 -22.52 -20.74
C ASP A 137 -8.02 -21.94 -21.15
N VAL A 138 -8.46 -22.23 -22.38
CA VAL A 138 -9.75 -21.78 -22.96
C VAL A 138 -10.95 -22.55 -22.37
N LYS A 139 -10.92 -22.85 -21.06
CA LYS A 139 -12.08 -23.36 -20.35
C LYS A 139 -12.87 -22.16 -19.83
N TYR A 140 -14.11 -22.05 -20.29
CA TYR A 140 -15.05 -21.01 -19.89
C TYR A 140 -15.01 -20.78 -18.36
N GLU A 141 -14.72 -19.53 -17.97
CA GLU A 141 -14.69 -19.02 -16.57
C GLU A 141 -13.63 -19.58 -15.61
N ARG A 142 -12.55 -20.25 -16.09
CA ARG A 142 -11.48 -20.74 -15.20
C ARG A 142 -10.10 -20.27 -15.64
N PHE A 143 -9.60 -19.20 -15.03
CA PHE A 143 -8.20 -18.81 -15.18
C PHE A 143 -7.33 -19.57 -14.16
N LYS A 144 -6.23 -20.17 -14.62
CA LYS A 144 -5.24 -20.87 -13.77
C LYS A 144 -4.72 -20.00 -12.63
N MET A 145 -4.60 -18.69 -12.87
CA MET A 145 -4.09 -17.72 -11.89
C MET A 145 -4.97 -17.59 -10.63
N PHE A 146 -6.23 -18.05 -10.67
CA PHE A 146 -7.14 -18.08 -9.52
C PHE A 146 -7.39 -19.48 -8.96
N GLU A 147 -6.76 -20.52 -9.51
CA GLU A 147 -6.75 -21.82 -8.87
C GLU A 147 -5.93 -21.71 -7.58
N LYS A 148 -6.63 -21.61 -6.44
CA LYS A 148 -5.99 -21.67 -5.13
C LYS A 148 -5.18 -22.95 -5.07
N GLN A 149 -3.86 -22.78 -5.03
CA GLN A 149 -2.91 -23.86 -4.80
C GLN A 149 -3.40 -24.64 -3.57
N GLN A 150 -3.69 -25.93 -3.77
CA GLN A 150 -4.29 -26.77 -2.73
C GLN A 150 -3.56 -26.54 -1.42
N SER A 151 -4.29 -26.09 -0.40
CA SER A 151 -3.73 -25.89 0.94
C SER A 151 -3.05 -27.18 1.34
N ARG A 152 -1.74 -27.13 1.61
CA ARG A 152 -1.00 -28.30 2.11
C ARG A 152 -1.74 -28.85 3.32
N ASP A 153 -2.06 -30.14 3.30
CA ASP A 153 -2.68 -30.79 4.44
C ASP A 153 -1.60 -30.95 5.52
N LEU A 154 -1.51 -29.94 6.40
CA LEU A 154 -0.51 -29.86 7.45
C LEU A 154 -0.52 -31.11 8.32
N ILE A 155 -1.70 -31.72 8.53
CA ILE A 155 -1.82 -32.94 9.34
C ILE A 155 -1.09 -34.10 8.69
N GLN A 156 -1.19 -34.25 7.37
CA GLN A 156 -0.47 -35.30 6.64
C GLN A 156 1.04 -35.06 6.65
N GLU A 157 1.48 -33.81 6.56
CA GLU A 157 2.89 -33.43 6.68
C GLU A 157 3.45 -33.77 8.08
N TYR A 158 2.71 -33.44 9.14
CA TYR A 158 3.09 -33.83 10.51
C TYR A 158 3.10 -35.35 10.71
N LEU A 159 2.13 -36.08 10.16
CA LEU A 159 2.08 -37.54 10.24
C LEU A 159 3.24 -38.21 9.48
N ALA A 160 3.68 -37.62 8.36
CA ALA A 160 4.85 -38.08 7.63
C ALA A 160 6.12 -37.85 8.45
N ASP A 161 6.26 -36.69 9.10
CA ASP A 161 7.42 -36.35 9.94
C ASP A 161 7.61 -37.32 11.13
N PHE A 162 6.55 -37.94 11.66
CA PHE A 162 6.67 -38.91 12.77
C PHE A 162 7.32 -40.25 12.39
N LYS A 163 7.54 -40.52 11.10
CA LYS A 163 8.25 -41.73 10.66
C LYS A 163 9.75 -41.63 10.86
N ASP A 164 10.28 -40.41 10.94
CA ASP A 164 11.72 -40.15 11.07
C ASP A 164 12.09 -39.73 12.50
N PRO A 165 13.26 -40.17 13.02
CA PRO A 165 13.71 -39.80 14.36
C PRO A 165 13.95 -38.29 14.51
N GLU A 166 14.22 -37.59 13.41
CA GLU A 166 14.38 -36.13 13.39
C GLU A 166 13.03 -35.40 13.48
N GLY A 167 11.98 -35.93 12.83
CA GLY A 167 10.64 -35.34 12.90
C GLY A 167 10.00 -35.47 14.27
N ILE A 168 10.34 -36.51 15.04
CA ILE A 168 9.96 -36.62 16.46
C ILE A 168 10.57 -35.46 17.28
N LYS A 169 11.87 -35.17 17.09
CA LYS A 169 12.52 -34.03 17.79
C LYS A 169 11.88 -32.70 17.40
N LYS A 170 11.60 -32.50 16.12
CA LYS A 170 10.88 -31.34 15.60
C LYS A 170 9.50 -31.19 16.24
N ALA A 171 8.74 -32.28 16.37
CA ALA A 171 7.43 -32.28 17.00
C ALA A 171 7.50 -31.92 18.50
N ILE A 172 8.52 -32.41 19.22
CA ILE A 172 8.74 -32.05 20.63
C ILE A 172 9.03 -30.55 20.76
N VAL A 173 9.94 -30.00 19.95
CA VAL A 173 10.26 -28.57 19.96
C VAL A 173 9.05 -27.72 19.57
N MET A 174 8.29 -28.12 18.55
CA MET A 174 7.06 -27.42 18.17
C MET A 174 5.99 -27.49 19.26
N SER A 175 5.86 -28.62 19.95
CA SER A 175 4.93 -28.75 21.07
C SER A 175 5.29 -27.83 22.23
N GLU A 176 6.59 -27.64 22.51
CA GLU A 176 7.09 -26.69 23.51
C GLU A 176 6.79 -25.24 23.10
N ILE A 177 7.01 -24.88 21.83
CA ILE A 177 6.73 -23.53 21.31
C ILE A 177 5.23 -23.22 21.36
N LEU A 178 4.36 -24.17 21.02
CA LEU A 178 2.91 -23.99 21.02
C LEU A 178 2.32 -23.98 22.44
N GLN A 179 2.92 -24.70 23.38
CA GLN A 179 2.49 -24.71 24.79
C GLN A 179 3.02 -23.53 25.59
N ARG A 180 4.04 -22.83 25.09
CA ARG A 180 4.47 -21.54 25.63
C ARG A 180 3.31 -20.55 25.47
N LYS A 181 2.53 -20.42 26.54
CA LYS A 181 1.57 -19.33 26.70
C LYS A 181 2.36 -18.02 26.61
N PHE A 182 1.98 -17.17 25.66
CA PHE A 182 2.20 -15.74 25.83
C PHE A 182 1.36 -15.25 27.01
#